data_AF-A0A1Y4UH19-F1
#
_entry.id   AF-A0A1Y4UH19-F1
#
_cell.length_a   1.000
_cell.length_b   1.000
_cell.length_c   1.000
_cell.angle_alpha   90.00
_cell.angle_beta   90.00
_cell.angle_gamma   90.00
#
_symmetry.space_group_name_H-M   'P 1'
#
loop_
_entity.id
_entity.type
_entity.pdbx_description
1 polymer ?
#
loop_
_entity_poly.entity_id
_entity_poly.type
_entity_poly.pdbx_seq_one_letter_code
_entity_poly.pdbx_strand_id
1 'polypeptide(L)'
;MKAPEIKHYINWLGRVEYRNINCSFTYDETSYAAIDRIFRLLHRLEPGPENTSWELWLRAERGTIEDFGSFEKLRADGQVESFEEFETWWHSEFPEEAAWFHFAAGEDQEIGYRAVFLGHRHVLEVDSRKERAFPYGADARNADCEVL
;
A
#
# COMPACT_ATOMS: atom_id res chain seq x y z
N MET A 1 0.86 -2.03 14.26
CA MET A 1 0.13 -2.16 12.99
C MET A 1 -0.44 -3.56 12.90
N LYS A 2 -1.74 -3.68 12.68
CA LYS A 2 -2.45 -4.98 12.59
C LYS A 2 -2.86 -5.26 11.14
N ALA A 3 -3.28 -6.49 10.87
CA ALA A 3 -3.64 -6.93 9.53
C ALA A 3 -4.71 -6.05 8.84
N PRO A 4 -5.76 -5.56 9.53
CA PRO A 4 -6.73 -4.67 8.90
C PRO A 4 -6.14 -3.32 8.47
N GLU A 5 -5.31 -2.71 9.31
CA GLU A 5 -4.62 -1.47 8.97
C GLU A 5 -3.71 -1.65 7.75
N ILE A 6 -2.97 -2.77 7.70
CA ILE A 6 -2.10 -3.10 6.55
C ILE A 6 -2.95 -3.23 5.28
N LYS A 7 -4.07 -3.96 5.34
CA LYS A 7 -5.00 -4.12 4.22
C LYS A 7 -5.61 -2.79 3.79
N HIS A 8 -5.92 -1.90 4.73
CA HIS A 8 -6.40 -0.55 4.44
C HIS A 8 -5.36 0.24 3.64
N TYR A 9 -4.09 0.25 4.07
CA TYR A 9 -3.01 0.92 3.34
C TYR A 9 -2.76 0.31 1.97
N ILE A 10 -2.76 -1.03 1.84
CA ILE A 10 -2.66 -1.73 0.55
C ILE A 10 -3.76 -1.26 -0.41
N ASN A 11 -5.00 -1.17 0.07
CA ASN A 11 -6.13 -0.74 -0.73
C ASN A 11 -6.06 0.75 -1.10
N TRP A 12 -5.59 1.60 -0.18
CA TRP A 12 -5.40 3.03 -0.44
C TRP A 12 -4.30 3.26 -1.47
N LEU A 13 -3.09 2.72 -1.25
CA LEU A 13 -1.95 2.85 -2.17
C LEU A 13 -2.27 2.25 -3.55
N GLY A 14 -2.86 1.06 -3.58
CA GLY A 14 -3.26 0.42 -4.84
C GLY A 14 -4.42 1.12 -5.58
N ARG A 15 -5.11 2.10 -4.97
CA ARG A 15 -6.08 2.97 -5.65
C ARG A 15 -5.43 4.26 -6.18
N VAL A 16 -4.39 4.76 -5.49
CA VAL A 16 -3.62 5.94 -5.93
C VAL A 16 -2.95 5.65 -7.27
N GLU A 17 -2.44 4.44 -7.47
CA GLU A 17 -1.79 4.05 -8.72
C GLU A 17 -2.78 3.87 -9.89
N TYR A 18 -4.00 3.38 -9.67
CA TYR A 18 -5.00 3.26 -10.75
C TYR A 18 -5.38 4.63 -11.35
N ARG A 19 -5.25 5.71 -10.59
CA ARG A 19 -5.45 7.09 -11.07
C ARG A 19 -4.22 7.69 -11.77
N ASN A 20 -3.12 6.94 -11.87
CA ASN A 20 -1.80 7.35 -12.36
C ASN A 20 -1.54 6.91 -13.82
N ILE A 21 -2.57 6.60 -14.62
CA ILE A 21 -2.34 6.43 -16.07
C ILE A 21 -1.82 7.75 -16.69
N ASN A 22 -2.11 8.91 -16.08
CA ASN A 22 -1.70 10.25 -16.56
C ASN A 22 -0.99 11.15 -15.53
N CYS A 23 -0.75 10.73 -14.28
CA CYS A 23 -0.34 11.65 -13.20
C CYS A 23 0.95 11.18 -12.51
N SER A 24 2.13 11.62 -12.95
CA SER A 24 3.42 11.25 -12.34
C SER A 24 3.43 11.48 -10.83
N PHE A 25 3.14 10.43 -10.06
CA PHE A 25 3.11 10.52 -8.61
C PHE A 25 4.53 10.73 -8.10
N THR A 26 4.77 11.86 -7.44
CA THR A 26 6.05 12.14 -6.79
C THR A 26 5.94 11.97 -5.30
N TYR A 27 6.92 11.27 -4.76
CA TYR A 27 7.08 11.10 -3.32
C TYR A 27 7.78 12.35 -2.74
N ASP A 28 7.51 12.66 -1.47
CA ASP A 28 8.31 13.63 -0.73
C ASP A 28 9.66 13.04 -0.33
N GLU A 29 10.58 13.88 0.14
CA GLU A 29 11.93 13.43 0.56
C GLU A 29 11.86 12.37 1.66
N THR A 30 10.89 12.48 2.58
CA THR A 30 10.66 11.51 3.66
C THR A 30 10.28 10.15 3.10
N SER A 31 9.37 10.10 2.13
CA SER A 31 8.94 8.87 1.48
C SER A 31 10.07 8.25 0.66
N TYR A 32 10.87 9.05 -0.07
CA TYR A 32 12.06 8.53 -0.74
C TYR A 32 13.06 7.92 0.24
N ALA A 33 13.32 8.57 1.38
CA ALA A 33 14.19 8.02 2.42
C ALA A 33 13.65 6.71 3.02
N ALA A 34 12.32 6.58 3.15
CA ALA A 34 11.68 5.34 3.58
C ALA A 34 11.81 4.22 2.52
N ILE A 35 11.64 4.55 1.25
CA ILE A 35 11.83 3.61 0.12
C ILE A 35 13.29 3.14 0.08
N ASP A 36 14.26 4.05 0.17
CA ASP A 36 15.68 3.71 0.24
C ASP A 36 15.99 2.77 1.41
N ARG A 37 15.33 2.97 2.55
CA ARG A 37 15.48 2.10 3.71
C ARG A 37 14.94 0.69 3.45
N ILE A 38 13.82 0.55 2.73
CA ILE A 38 13.26 -0.76 2.34
C ILE A 38 14.26 -1.51 1.48
N PHE A 39 14.73 -0.90 0.38
CA PHE A 39 15.68 -1.56 -0.53
C PHE A 39 17.03 -1.86 0.14
N ARG A 40 17.51 -0.99 1.03
CA ARG A 40 18.70 -1.28 1.84
C ARG A 40 18.53 -2.51 2.73
N LEU A 41 17.34 -2.75 3.28
CA LEU A 41 17.05 -3.96 4.05
C LEU A 41 16.94 -5.19 3.15
N LEU A 42 16.34 -5.04 1.97
CA LEU A 42 16.22 -6.12 0.98
C LEU A 42 17.58 -6.58 0.46
N HIS A 43 18.52 -5.66 0.19
CA HIS A 43 19.88 -6.03 -0.21
C HIS A 43 20.67 -6.83 0.82
N ARG A 44 20.20 -6.93 2.08
CA ARG A 44 20.79 -7.83 3.08
C ARG A 44 20.35 -9.28 2.87
N LEU A 45 19.33 -9.50 2.07
CA LEU A 45 18.81 -10.80 1.67
C LEU A 45 19.29 -11.09 0.25
N GLU A 46 19.64 -12.34 -0.02
CA GLU A 46 19.92 -12.77 -1.38
C GLU A 46 18.62 -12.70 -2.20
N PRO A 47 18.62 -12.02 -3.36
CA PRO A 47 17.46 -12.02 -4.25
C PRO A 47 17.22 -13.42 -4.81
N GLY A 48 16.05 -13.61 -5.42
CA GLY A 48 15.72 -14.86 -6.11
C GLY A 48 16.76 -15.22 -7.19
N PRO A 49 16.99 -16.51 -7.45
CA PRO A 49 18.01 -16.95 -8.40
C PRO A 49 17.72 -16.56 -9.86
N GLU A 50 16.47 -16.24 -10.20
CA GLU A 50 16.03 -15.96 -11.57
C GLU A 50 15.78 -14.48 -11.86
N ASN A 51 15.44 -13.70 -10.84
CA ASN A 51 15.04 -12.30 -10.97
C ASN A 51 15.70 -11.54 -9.83
N THR A 52 16.20 -10.33 -10.07
CA THR A 52 16.73 -9.40 -9.05
C THR A 52 15.61 -8.85 -8.15
N SER A 53 14.67 -9.72 -7.78
CA SER A 53 13.51 -9.48 -6.96
C SER A 53 13.57 -10.28 -5.67
N TRP A 54 12.92 -9.76 -4.66
CA TRP A 54 12.73 -10.40 -3.36
C TRP A 54 11.27 -10.74 -3.18
N GLU A 55 10.98 -11.98 -2.81
CA GLU A 55 9.64 -12.45 -2.47
C GLU A 55 9.63 -12.95 -1.02
N LEU A 56 8.76 -12.38 -0.22
CA LEU A 56 8.69 -12.59 1.22
C LEU A 56 7.23 -12.64 1.66
N TRP A 57 6.96 -13.29 2.80
CA TRP A 57 5.64 -13.28 3.42
C TRP A 57 5.70 -12.54 4.75
N LEU A 58 4.93 -11.47 4.87
CA LEU A 58 4.83 -10.67 6.09
C LEU A 58 3.66 -11.19 6.93
N ARG A 59 3.94 -11.59 8.17
CA ARG A 59 2.91 -11.95 9.14
C ARG A 59 2.48 -10.72 9.93
N ALA A 60 1.18 -10.50 10.05
CA ALA A 60 0.62 -9.54 10.98
C ALA A 60 -0.53 -10.16 11.79
N GLU A 61 -0.66 -9.76 13.04
CA GLU A 61 -1.78 -10.17 13.87
C GLU A 61 -3.07 -9.50 13.38
N ARG A 62 -4.20 -10.22 13.46
CA ARG A 62 -5.53 -9.70 13.12
C ARG A 62 -5.89 -8.46 13.94
N GLY A 63 -5.47 -8.41 15.20
CA GLY A 63 -5.87 -7.34 16.12
C GLY A 63 -7.27 -7.57 16.69
N THR A 64 -7.87 -6.51 17.21
CA THR A 64 -9.26 -6.47 17.69
C THR A 64 -10.19 -5.88 16.62
N ILE A 65 -11.50 -5.89 16.89
CA ILE A 65 -12.48 -5.35 15.94
C ILE A 65 -12.33 -3.83 15.75
N GLU A 66 -11.81 -3.13 16.76
CA GLU A 66 -11.49 -1.71 16.69
C GLU A 66 -10.31 -1.43 15.74
N ASP A 67 -9.38 -2.37 15.59
CA ASP A 67 -8.30 -2.28 14.60
C ASP A 67 -8.83 -2.46 13.16
N PHE A 68 -9.97 -3.14 13.00
CA PHE A 68 -10.63 -3.34 11.69
C PHE A 68 -11.35 -2.09 11.21
N GLY A 69 -11.99 -1.37 12.12
CA GLY A 69 -12.62 -0.09 11.82
C GLY A 69 -13.54 0.39 12.93
N SER A 70 -14.13 1.56 12.71
CA SER A 70 -15.16 2.08 13.60
C SER A 70 -16.54 1.69 13.07
N PHE A 71 -17.27 0.87 13.83
CA PHE A 71 -18.66 0.51 13.52
C PHE A 71 -19.52 1.75 13.24
N GLU A 72 -19.40 2.79 14.06
CA GLU A 72 -20.19 4.02 13.90
C GLU A 72 -19.93 4.69 12.55
N LYS A 73 -18.67 4.75 12.11
CA LYS A 73 -18.31 5.33 10.80
C LYS A 73 -18.84 4.46 9.66
N LEU A 74 -18.63 3.16 9.72
CA LEU A 74 -19.06 2.23 8.66
C LEU A 74 -20.59 2.18 8.55
N ARG A 75 -21.28 2.31 9.68
CA ARG A 75 -22.74 2.44 9.69
C ARG A 75 -23.21 3.77 9.13
N ALA A 76 -22.56 4.87 9.47
CA ALA A 76 -22.87 6.19 8.90
C ALA A 76 -22.66 6.22 7.38
N ASP A 77 -21.63 5.52 6.89
CA ASP A 77 -21.34 5.34 5.46
C ASP A 77 -22.28 4.33 4.78
N GLY A 78 -23.19 3.67 5.52
CA GLY A 78 -24.12 2.67 5.01
C GLY A 78 -23.47 1.36 4.58
N GLN A 79 -22.24 1.06 5.04
CA GLN A 79 -21.52 -0.17 4.72
C GLN A 79 -21.95 -1.35 5.60
N VAL A 80 -22.48 -1.08 6.79
CA VAL A 80 -23.02 -2.09 7.73
C VAL A 80 -24.27 -1.56 8.39
N GLU A 81 -25.27 -2.42 8.61
CA GLU A 81 -26.52 -2.06 9.26
C GLU A 81 -26.51 -2.40 10.75
N SER A 82 -25.76 -3.44 11.14
CA SER A 82 -25.69 -3.96 12.51
C SER A 82 -24.26 -4.30 12.96
N PHE A 83 -24.05 -4.36 14.27
CA PHE A 83 -22.74 -4.75 14.81
C PHE A 83 -22.40 -6.21 14.51
N GLU A 84 -23.39 -7.10 14.46
CA GLU A 84 -23.22 -8.50 14.10
C GLU A 84 -22.72 -8.67 12.66
N GLU A 85 -23.24 -7.87 11.72
CA GLU A 85 -22.76 -7.82 10.35
C GLU A 85 -21.30 -7.34 10.28
N PHE A 86 -20.96 -6.34 11.09
CA PHE A 86 -19.60 -5.82 11.18
C PHE A 86 -18.61 -6.85 11.75
N GLU A 87 -18.97 -7.57 12.81
CA GLU A 87 -18.16 -8.65 13.39
C GLU A 87 -18.03 -9.84 12.43
N THR A 88 -19.12 -10.22 11.75
CA THR A 88 -19.11 -11.27 10.72
C THR A 88 -18.19 -10.90 9.57
N TRP A 89 -18.24 -9.65 9.11
CA TRP A 89 -17.35 -9.17 8.06
C TRP A 89 -15.89 -9.21 8.49
N TRP A 90 -15.57 -8.75 9.71
CA TRP A 90 -14.21 -8.80 10.25
C TRP A 90 -13.67 -10.24 10.30
N HIS A 91 -14.46 -11.20 10.80
CA HIS A 91 -14.06 -12.61 10.85
C HIS A 91 -13.99 -13.28 9.48
N SER A 92 -14.83 -12.88 8.53
CA SER A 92 -14.76 -13.36 7.15
C SER A 92 -13.47 -12.90 6.46
N GLU A 93 -13.08 -11.65 6.67
CA GLU A 93 -11.88 -11.06 6.07
C GLU A 93 -10.59 -11.53 6.74
N PHE A 94 -10.65 -11.79 8.05
CA PHE A 94 -9.54 -12.24 8.86
C PHE A 94 -9.97 -13.44 9.73
N PRO A 95 -10.14 -14.63 9.13
CA PRO A 95 -10.61 -15.80 9.87
C PRO A 95 -9.60 -16.26 10.92
N GLU A 96 -8.32 -16.13 10.62
CA GLU A 96 -7.22 -16.52 11.50
C GLU A 96 -6.75 -15.35 12.39
N GLU A 97 -6.12 -15.68 13.52
CA GLU A 97 -5.52 -14.69 14.42
C GLU A 97 -4.32 -13.96 13.79
N ALA A 98 -3.74 -14.52 12.73
CA ALA A 98 -2.69 -13.90 11.96
C ALA A 98 -3.01 -13.95 10.47
N ALA A 99 -2.76 -12.84 9.78
CA ALA A 99 -2.83 -12.74 8.34
C ALA A 99 -1.42 -12.73 7.75
N TRP A 100 -1.30 -13.30 6.56
CA TRP A 100 -0.07 -13.32 5.78
C TRP A 100 -0.24 -12.47 4.54
N PHE A 101 0.69 -11.54 4.34
CA PHE A 101 0.72 -10.64 3.20
C PHE A 101 1.92 -10.98 2.31
N HIS A 102 1.64 -11.30 1.05
CA HIS A 102 2.68 -11.47 0.05
C HIS A 102 3.36 -10.13 -0.20
N PHE A 103 4.67 -10.08 -0.02
CA PHE A 103 5.52 -8.93 -0.33
C PHE A 103 6.47 -9.33 -1.45
N ALA A 104 6.43 -8.58 -2.55
CA ALA A 104 7.42 -8.70 -3.61
C ALA A 104 8.02 -7.34 -3.89
N ALA A 105 9.33 -7.28 -4.13
CA ALA A 105 10.01 -6.05 -4.50
C ALA A 105 11.04 -6.34 -5.59
N GLY A 106 11.17 -5.41 -6.54
CA GLY A 106 12.14 -5.47 -7.62
C GLY A 106 12.89 -4.16 -7.75
N GLU A 107 14.19 -4.24 -8.02
CA GLU A 107 15.02 -3.09 -8.35
C GLU A 107 15.79 -3.36 -9.65
N ASP A 108 15.84 -2.33 -10.49
CA ASP A 108 16.77 -2.21 -11.59
C ASP A 108 17.61 -0.94 -11.40
N GLN A 109 18.88 -1.14 -11.07
CA GLN A 109 19.82 -0.06 -10.79
C GLN A 109 20.28 0.68 -12.06
N GLU A 110 20.21 0.05 -13.24
CA GLU A 110 20.68 0.67 -14.48
C GLU A 110 19.73 1.79 -14.92
N ILE A 111 18.43 1.55 -14.79
CA ILE A 111 17.38 2.52 -15.16
C ILE A 111 16.84 3.30 -13.96
N GLY A 112 17.32 3.00 -12.74
CA GLY A 112 16.85 3.61 -11.51
C GLY A 112 15.36 3.35 -11.26
N TYR A 113 14.93 2.12 -11.51
CA TYR A 113 13.54 1.67 -11.35
C TYR A 113 13.42 0.80 -10.09
N ARG A 114 12.38 1.06 -9.30
CA ARG A 114 12.05 0.31 -8.08
C ARG A 114 10.56 0.11 -8.00
N ALA A 115 10.14 -1.11 -7.74
CA ALA A 115 8.74 -1.46 -7.57
C ALA A 115 8.54 -2.30 -6.30
N VAL A 116 7.43 -2.06 -5.61
CA VAL A 116 7.00 -2.88 -4.47
C VAL A 116 5.55 -3.28 -4.67
N PHE A 117 5.30 -4.56 -4.45
CA PHE A 117 4.01 -5.21 -4.46
C PHE A 117 3.70 -5.75 -3.07
N LEU A 118 2.50 -5.47 -2.58
CA LEU A 118 2.02 -5.96 -1.30
C LEU A 118 0.59 -6.48 -1.45
N GLY A 119 0.33 -7.72 -1.02
CA GLY A 119 -0.97 -8.38 -1.20
C GLY A 119 -1.38 -8.53 -2.67
N HIS A 120 -0.42 -8.80 -3.56
CA HIS A 120 -0.59 -8.86 -5.02
C HIS A 120 -1.05 -7.54 -5.67
N ARG A 121 -0.96 -6.41 -4.96
CA ARG A 121 -1.20 -5.08 -5.51
C ARG A 121 0.11 -4.34 -5.62
N HIS A 122 0.30 -3.62 -6.71
CA HIS A 122 1.39 -2.67 -6.82
C HIS A 122 1.06 -1.47 -5.92
N VAL A 123 2.04 -1.09 -5.09
CA VAL A 123 1.83 -0.10 -4.02
C VAL A 123 2.83 1.05 -4.09
N LEU A 124 4.03 0.81 -4.63
CA LEU A 124 5.07 1.81 -4.77
C LEU A 124 5.81 1.61 -6.10
N GLU A 125 5.99 2.69 -6.83
CA GLU A 125 6.76 2.73 -8.07
C GLU A 125 7.65 3.96 -8.09
N VAL A 126 8.97 3.77 -8.16
CA VAL A 126 9.90 4.85 -8.43
C VAL A 126 10.56 4.56 -9.77
N ASP A 127 10.31 5.41 -10.77
CA ASP A 127 10.96 5.35 -12.07
C ASP A 127 11.70 6.67 -12.31
N SER A 128 13.03 6.61 -12.33
CA SER A 128 13.89 7.78 -12.55
C SER A 128 13.78 8.35 -13.97
N ARG A 129 13.16 7.62 -14.90
CA ARG A 129 12.89 8.06 -16.28
C ARG A 129 11.59 8.84 -16.41
N LYS A 130 10.67 8.73 -15.44
CA LYS A 130 9.44 9.53 -15.43
C LYS A 130 9.77 10.96 -14.97
N GLU A 131 9.21 11.97 -15.65
CA GLU A 131 9.29 13.36 -15.16
C GLU A 131 8.69 13.45 -13.76
N ARG A 132 9.47 13.94 -12.80
CA ARG A 132 8.99 14.24 -11.45
C ARG A 132 7.90 15.31 -11.57
N ALA A 133 6.63 14.96 -11.35
CA ALA A 133 5.59 15.98 -11.17
C ALA A 133 5.94 16.89 -10.00
N PHE A 134 5.45 18.12 -10.08
CA PHE A 134 5.47 19.07 -8.97
C PHE A 134 5.00 18.41 -7.67
N PRO A 135 5.68 18.66 -6.54
CA PRO A 135 5.30 18.09 -5.26
C PRO A 135 3.92 18.63 -4.89
N TYR A 136 2.90 17.77 -4.94
CA TYR A 136 1.63 18.07 -4.30
C TYR A 136 1.87 18.04 -2.80
N GLY A 137 2.07 19.23 -2.21
CA GLY A 137 1.98 19.40 -0.77
C GLY A 137 0.63 18.87 -0.29
N ALA A 138 0.61 18.18 0.85
CA ALA A 138 -0.55 17.47 1.41
C ALA A 138 -1.71 18.39 1.88
N ASP A 139 -1.90 19.54 1.23
CA ASP A 139 -2.92 20.56 1.56
C ASP A 139 -3.88 20.86 0.40
N ALA A 140 -3.90 20.04 -0.67
CA ALA A 140 -4.81 20.22 -1.80
C ALA A 140 -6.25 19.78 -1.47
N ARG A 141 -6.93 20.53 -0.59
CA ARG A 141 -8.38 20.69 -0.69
C ARG A 141 -8.65 21.55 -1.93
N ASN A 142 -9.35 20.97 -2.90
CA ASN A 142 -9.78 21.62 -4.14
C ASN A 142 -8.66 22.10 -5.07
N ALA A 143 -8.35 21.29 -6.06
CA ALA A 143 -8.00 21.80 -7.37
C ALA A 143 -8.65 20.87 -8.41
N ASP A 144 -9.57 21.46 -9.15
CA ASP A 144 -10.38 20.85 -10.18
C ASP A 144 -9.53 20.09 -11.21
N CYS A 145 -9.90 18.84 -11.46
CA CYS A 145 -9.60 18.20 -12.74
C CYS A 145 -10.46 18.87 -13.81
N GLU A 146 -10.05 20.03 -14.30
CA GLU A 146 -10.48 20.53 -15.61
C GLU A 146 -9.50 20.04 -16.69
N VAL A 147 -10.06 19.18 -17.53
CA VAL A 147 -9.93 19.13 -19.00
C VAL A 147 -8.55 18.84 -19.60
N LEU A 148 -8.40 17.63 -20.18
CA LEU A 148 -8.60 17.38 -21.61
C LEU A 148 -9.01 15.93 -21.86
#